data_AF-A0A8C2UFT6-F1
#
_entry.id   AF-A0A8C2UFT6-F1
#
_cell.length_a   1.000
_cell.length_b   1.000
_cell.length_c   1.000
_cell.angle_alpha   90.00
_cell.angle_beta   90.00
_cell.angle_gamma   90.00
#
_symmetry.space_group_name_H-M   'P 1'
#
loop_
_entity.id
_entity.type
_entity.pdbx_description
1 polymer ?
#
loop_
_entity_poly.entity_id
_entity_poly.type
_entity_poly.pdbx_seq_one_letter_code
_entity_poly.pdbx_strand_id
1 'polypeptide(L)'
;MAQLNTSSYLENDQMRGRIYQMGRNAHHIIAAFQREHARGHAMVEDSSRSTHWFSEHIRTMRTHLYLLLLTVGASAIPLRSNLAELQTWLQQIYQSAGTLNLRIETPVSTDDENCIKILFEGMDLLKNSPEMRRFSAFFQSFEKLKPSLTANLAEEGECDTERRNVKNFIEKLRTFIRKLSRGARA
;
A
#
# COMPACT_ATOMS: atom_id res chain seq x y z
N MET A 1 67.12 -69.72 -60.43
CA MET A 1 65.74 -69.18 -60.46
C MET A 1 65.39 -68.74 -59.05
N ALA A 2 65.33 -67.44 -58.79
CA ALA A 2 64.95 -66.91 -57.47
C ALA A 2 63.46 -66.55 -57.52
N GLN A 3 62.64 -67.24 -56.72
CA GLN A 3 61.25 -66.85 -56.49
C GLN A 3 61.24 -65.61 -55.61
N LEU A 4 60.85 -64.47 -56.18
CA LEU A 4 60.63 -63.23 -55.44
C LEU A 4 59.37 -63.36 -54.60
N ASN A 5 59.53 -63.09 -53.31
CA ASN A 5 58.57 -63.27 -52.25
C ASN A 5 57.47 -62.18 -52.34
N THR A 6 56.35 -62.50 -52.98
CA THR A 6 55.20 -61.59 -53.21
C THR A 6 54.31 -61.36 -51.99
N SER A 7 54.56 -62.08 -50.88
CA SER A 7 53.74 -62.00 -49.67
C SER A 7 53.88 -60.66 -48.91
N SER A 8 55.06 -60.04 -48.93
CA SER A 8 55.32 -58.81 -48.16
C SER A 8 54.66 -57.56 -48.77
N TYR A 9 54.40 -57.55 -50.08
CA TYR A 9 53.75 -56.44 -50.77
C TYR A 9 52.22 -56.41 -50.54
N LEU A 10 51.57 -57.58 -50.51
CA LEU A 10 50.14 -57.70 -50.24
C LEU A 10 49.76 -57.27 -48.81
N GLU A 11 50.62 -57.55 -47.84
CA GLU A 11 50.42 -57.18 -46.44
C GLU A 11 50.53 -55.65 -46.22
N ASN A 12 51.37 -54.98 -47.02
CA ASN A 12 51.54 -53.52 -46.98
C ASN A 12 50.30 -52.77 -47.48
N ASP A 13 49.71 -53.22 -48.59
CA ASP A 13 48.49 -52.62 -49.15
C ASP A 13 47.28 -52.85 -48.24
N GLN A 14 47.17 -54.03 -47.62
CA GLN A 14 46.13 -54.30 -46.63
C GLN A 14 46.27 -53.37 -45.40
N MET A 15 47.49 -53.13 -44.94
CA MET A 15 47.76 -52.22 -43.83
C MET A 15 47.45 -50.77 -44.18
N ARG A 16 47.82 -50.33 -45.40
CA ARG A 16 47.51 -49.00 -45.93
C ARG A 16 45.99 -48.76 -46.05
N GLY A 17 45.23 -49.77 -46.46
CA GLY A 17 43.76 -49.73 -46.48
C GLY A 17 43.15 -49.55 -45.08
N ARG A 18 43.66 -50.26 -44.07
CA ARG A 18 43.19 -50.12 -42.68
C ARG A 18 43.51 -48.74 -42.09
N ILE A 19 44.69 -48.20 -42.36
CA ILE A 19 45.08 -46.84 -41.92
C ILE A 19 44.16 -45.79 -42.55
N TYR A 20 43.85 -45.92 -43.84
CA TYR A 20 42.94 -45.02 -44.53
C TYR A 20 41.52 -45.08 -43.93
N GLN A 21 41.06 -46.28 -43.57
CA GLN A 21 39.75 -46.48 -42.96
C GLN A 21 39.68 -45.97 -41.51
N MET A 22 40.77 -46.13 -40.73
CA MET A 22 40.92 -45.48 -39.42
C MET A 22 40.88 -43.96 -39.53
N GLY A 23 41.57 -43.37 -40.52
CA GLY A 23 41.54 -41.93 -40.77
C GLY A 23 40.13 -41.41 -41.07
N ARG A 24 39.38 -42.10 -41.94
CA ARG A 24 37.97 -41.74 -42.21
C ARG A 24 37.10 -41.87 -40.97
N ASN A 25 37.26 -42.94 -40.19
CA ASN A 25 36.49 -43.12 -38.96
C ASN A 25 36.82 -42.03 -37.92
N ALA A 26 38.07 -41.58 -37.83
CA ALA A 26 38.47 -40.48 -36.97
C ALA A 26 37.78 -39.16 -37.35
N HIS A 27 37.66 -38.86 -38.66
CA HIS A 27 36.92 -37.68 -39.11
C HIS A 27 35.44 -37.73 -38.73
N HIS A 28 34.80 -38.90 -38.83
CA HIS A 28 33.40 -39.06 -38.42
C HIS A 28 33.22 -38.88 -36.91
N ILE A 29 34.16 -39.38 -36.09
CA ILE A 29 34.13 -39.22 -34.64
C ILE A 29 34.33 -37.75 -34.25
N ILE A 30 35.31 -37.06 -34.85
CA ILE A 30 35.55 -35.63 -34.58
C ILE A 30 34.34 -34.78 -34.97
N ALA A 31 33.74 -35.05 -36.13
CA ALA A 31 32.54 -34.34 -36.58
C ALA A 31 31.32 -34.59 -35.66
N ALA A 32 31.18 -35.80 -35.11
CA ALA A 32 30.15 -36.12 -34.13
C ALA A 32 30.38 -35.36 -32.81
N PHE A 33 31.61 -35.36 -32.29
CA PHE A 33 31.99 -34.61 -31.09
C PHE A 33 31.75 -33.10 -31.25
N GLN A 34 32.10 -32.52 -32.40
CA GLN A 34 31.87 -31.10 -32.66
C GLN A 34 30.37 -30.76 -32.72
N ARG A 35 29.53 -31.64 -33.31
CA ARG A 35 28.07 -31.45 -33.31
C ARG A 35 27.48 -31.54 -31.92
N GLU A 36 27.89 -32.50 -31.10
CA GLU A 36 27.40 -32.62 -29.72
C GLU A 36 27.85 -31.45 -28.85
N HIS A 37 29.09 -30.99 -29.01
CA HIS A 37 29.57 -29.80 -28.33
C HIS A 37 28.77 -28.55 -28.74
N ALA A 38 28.51 -28.36 -30.04
CA ALA A 38 27.69 -27.25 -30.53
C ALA A 38 26.24 -27.31 -30.03
N ARG A 39 25.63 -28.50 -29.95
CA ARG A 39 24.30 -28.71 -29.36
C ARG A 39 24.29 -28.38 -27.86
N GLY A 40 25.32 -28.78 -27.13
CA GLY A 40 25.48 -28.46 -25.71
C GLY A 40 25.55 -26.95 -25.46
N HIS A 41 26.32 -26.20 -26.26
CA HIS A 41 26.37 -24.74 -26.16
C HIS A 41 25.02 -24.08 -26.48
N ALA A 42 24.32 -24.54 -27.51
CA ALA A 42 22.99 -24.02 -27.85
C ALA A 42 21.95 -24.25 -26.74
N MET A 43 21.98 -25.43 -26.09
CA MET A 43 21.08 -25.75 -24.98
C MET A 43 21.35 -24.90 -23.73
N VAL A 44 22.62 -24.58 -23.44
CA VAL A 44 23.01 -23.73 -22.30
C VAL A 44 22.61 -22.26 -22.52
N GLU A 45 22.73 -21.76 -23.75
CA GLU A 45 22.29 -20.41 -24.11
C GLU A 45 20.77 -20.26 -24.01
N ASP A 46 20.00 -21.24 -24.48
CA ASP A 46 18.53 -21.22 -24.39
C ASP A 46 18.04 -21.29 -22.93
N SER A 47 18.68 -22.09 -22.09
CA SER A 47 18.38 -22.12 -20.64
C SER A 47 18.70 -20.79 -19.96
N SER A 48 19.81 -20.14 -20.33
CA SER A 48 20.19 -18.84 -19.78
C SER A 48 19.24 -17.72 -20.23
N ARG A 49 18.80 -17.76 -21.50
CA ARG A 49 17.84 -16.80 -22.05
C ARG A 49 16.45 -16.97 -21.44
N SER A 50 16.02 -18.21 -21.21
CA SER A 50 14.75 -18.55 -20.56
C SER A 50 14.71 -18.03 -19.12
N THR A 51 15.72 -18.35 -18.32
CA THR A 51 15.82 -17.91 -16.91
C THR A 51 15.91 -16.38 -16.76
N HIS A 52 16.57 -15.70 -17.69
CA HIS A 52 16.62 -14.24 -17.73
C HIS A 52 15.22 -13.63 -17.95
N TRP A 53 14.43 -14.17 -18.89
CA TRP A 53 13.08 -13.69 -19.19
C TRP A 53 12.12 -13.86 -17.99
N PHE A 54 12.18 -15.00 -17.29
CA PHE A 54 11.40 -15.23 -16.08
C PHE A 54 11.75 -14.26 -14.95
N SER A 55 13.04 -13.94 -14.78
CA SER A 55 13.52 -12.99 -13.77
C SER A 55 13.00 -11.56 -14.01
N GLU A 56 13.01 -11.11 -15.27
CA GLU A 56 12.44 -9.81 -15.63
C GLU A 56 10.93 -9.78 -15.40
N HIS A 57 10.19 -10.81 -15.81
CA HIS A 57 8.74 -10.86 -15.59
C HIS A 57 8.34 -10.82 -14.11
N ILE A 58 9.08 -11.52 -13.24
CA ILE A 58 8.87 -11.47 -11.79
C ILE A 58 9.18 -10.07 -11.25
N ARG A 59 10.24 -9.41 -11.74
CA ARG A 59 10.61 -8.05 -11.33
C ARG A 59 9.55 -7.03 -11.75
N THR A 60 9.06 -7.10 -12.99
CA THR A 60 7.99 -6.23 -13.51
C THR A 60 6.67 -6.43 -12.78
N MET A 61 6.27 -7.69 -12.51
CA MET A 61 5.10 -7.99 -11.69
C MET A 61 5.21 -7.39 -10.29
N ARG A 62 6.39 -7.49 -9.67
CA ARG A 62 6.66 -6.97 -8.33
C ARG A 62 6.64 -5.44 -8.29
N THR A 63 7.18 -4.75 -9.30
CA THR A 63 7.10 -3.28 -9.37
C THR A 63 5.68 -2.80 -9.58
N HIS A 64 4.89 -3.47 -10.42
CA HIS A 64 3.46 -3.16 -10.55
C HIS A 64 2.69 -3.40 -9.25
N LEU A 65 2.99 -4.47 -8.50
CA LEU A 65 2.38 -4.70 -7.19
C LEU A 65 2.73 -3.60 -6.18
N TYR A 66 3.99 -3.14 -6.14
CA TYR A 66 4.40 -2.01 -5.28
C TYR A 66 3.73 -0.70 -5.70
N LEU A 67 3.57 -0.44 -7.00
CA LEU A 67 2.84 0.72 -7.52
C LEU A 67 1.33 0.68 -7.18
N LEU A 68 0.71 -0.50 -7.22
CA LEU A 68 -0.68 -0.69 -6.78
C LEU A 68 -0.83 -0.47 -5.26
N LEU A 69 0.10 -0.97 -4.45
CA LEU A 69 0.09 -0.73 -3.00
C LEU A 69 0.28 0.77 -2.64
N LEU A 70 1.09 1.50 -3.43
CA LEU A 70 1.26 2.95 -3.25
C LEU A 70 0.01 3.76 -3.62
N THR A 71 -0.78 3.30 -4.59
CA THR A 71 -2.01 4.00 -5.03
C THR A 71 -3.23 3.71 -4.15
N VAL A 72 -3.24 2.57 -3.45
CA VAL A 72 -4.27 2.25 -2.43
C VAL A 72 -3.99 2.94 -1.08
N GLY A 73 -2.77 3.45 -0.85
CA GLY A 73 -2.38 4.17 0.37
C GLY A 73 -2.80 5.64 0.45
N ALA A 74 -3.49 6.20 -0.55
CA ALA A 74 -3.71 7.65 -0.66
C ALA A 74 -5.09 8.16 -0.16
N SER A 75 -5.99 7.32 0.36
CA SER A 75 -7.30 7.82 0.84
C SER A 75 -7.85 7.08 2.04
N ALA A 76 -7.06 7.07 3.11
CA ALA A 76 -7.64 7.04 4.45
C ALA A 76 -6.75 7.92 5.33
N ILE A 77 -6.99 9.23 5.33
CA ILE A 77 -6.55 10.04 6.47
C ILE A 77 -7.19 9.35 7.69
N PRO A 78 -6.40 8.80 8.63
CA PRO A 78 -6.96 8.08 9.74
C PRO A 78 -7.94 9.00 10.44
N LEU A 79 -9.19 8.57 10.67
CA LEU A 79 -10.17 9.34 11.45
C LEU A 79 -9.54 9.87 12.76
N ARG A 80 -8.59 9.11 13.33
CA ARG A 80 -7.76 9.48 14.48
C ARG A 80 -6.93 10.75 14.30
N SER A 81 -6.29 10.98 13.14
CA SER A 81 -5.49 12.19 12.93
C SER A 81 -6.39 13.43 12.79
N ASN A 82 -7.54 13.29 12.12
CA ASN A 82 -8.53 14.37 12.00
C ASN A 82 -9.19 14.72 13.35
N LEU A 83 -9.45 13.71 14.20
CA LEU A 83 -9.96 13.92 15.57
C LEU A 83 -8.93 14.60 16.49
N ALA A 84 -7.64 14.29 16.36
CA ALA A 84 -6.58 14.92 17.15
C ALA A 84 -6.39 16.40 16.76
N GLU A 85 -6.46 16.69 15.46
CA GLU A 85 -6.47 18.06 14.94
C GLU A 85 -7.69 18.83 15.45
N LEU A 86 -8.88 18.22 15.42
CA LEU A 86 -10.11 18.79 15.97
C LEU A 86 -10.00 19.12 17.46
N GLN A 87 -9.38 18.24 18.27
CA GLN A 87 -9.14 18.52 19.70
C GLN A 87 -8.20 19.71 19.92
N THR A 88 -7.20 19.88 19.05
CA THR A 88 -6.25 20.99 19.12
C THR A 88 -6.95 22.31 18.82
N TRP A 89 -7.79 22.35 17.78
CA TRP A 89 -8.60 23.52 17.45
C TRP A 89 -9.63 23.86 18.53
N LEU A 90 -10.30 22.87 19.12
CA LEU A 90 -11.18 23.10 20.27
C LEU A 90 -10.45 23.70 21.45
N GLN A 91 -9.21 23.29 21.69
CA GLN A 91 -8.38 23.90 22.74
C GLN A 91 -8.10 25.38 22.44
N GLN A 92 -7.78 25.73 21.19
CA GLN A 92 -7.57 27.12 20.79
C GLN A 92 -8.84 27.97 20.94
N ILE A 93 -9.99 27.42 20.53
CA ILE A 93 -11.29 28.08 20.69
C ILE A 93 -11.58 28.30 22.16
N TYR A 94 -11.39 27.29 23.02
CA TYR A 94 -11.59 27.39 24.47
C TYR A 94 -10.76 28.52 25.11
N GLN A 95 -9.48 28.63 24.76
CA GLN A 95 -8.61 29.71 25.27
C GLN A 95 -9.10 31.09 24.84
N SER A 96 -9.68 31.16 23.64
CA SER A 96 -10.15 32.40 23.07
C SER A 96 -11.61 32.75 23.41
N ALA A 97 -12.35 31.79 23.99
CA ALA A 97 -13.77 31.91 24.28
C ALA A 97 -14.09 32.79 25.49
N GLY A 98 -13.07 33.15 26.30
CA GLY A 98 -13.25 34.02 27.47
C GLY A 98 -13.80 35.41 27.15
N THR A 99 -13.72 35.84 25.90
CA THR A 99 -14.20 37.15 25.44
C THR A 99 -15.59 37.11 24.79
N LEU A 100 -16.21 35.93 24.68
CA LEU A 100 -17.51 35.75 24.02
C LEU A 100 -18.66 35.77 25.00
N ASN A 101 -19.57 36.71 24.80
CA ASN A 101 -20.84 36.79 25.54
C ASN A 101 -21.96 35.96 24.89
N LEU A 102 -21.61 34.85 24.23
CA LEU A 102 -22.58 33.95 23.62
C LEU A 102 -23.01 32.87 24.62
N ARG A 103 -24.33 32.64 24.70
CA ARG A 103 -24.93 31.55 25.46
C ARG A 103 -25.44 30.48 24.52
N ILE A 104 -25.05 29.24 24.77
CA ILE A 104 -25.31 28.10 23.89
C ILE A 104 -26.02 27.02 24.71
N GLU A 105 -27.07 26.43 24.13
CA GLU A 105 -27.73 25.25 24.70
C GLU A 105 -26.71 24.12 24.80
N THR A 106 -26.48 23.65 26.02
CA THR A 106 -25.43 22.68 26.32
C THR A 106 -26.03 21.51 27.10
N PRO A 107 -25.75 20.26 26.73
CA PRO A 107 -26.25 19.11 27.47
C PRO A 107 -25.80 19.10 28.93
N VAL A 108 -26.75 18.92 29.84
CA VAL A 108 -26.50 18.86 31.30
C VAL A 108 -25.65 17.63 31.63
N SER A 109 -26.05 16.46 31.13
CA SER A 109 -25.33 15.20 31.28
C SER A 109 -24.10 15.15 30.36
N THR A 110 -23.05 14.45 30.77
CA THR A 110 -21.90 14.11 29.91
C THR A 110 -22.09 12.80 29.18
N ASP A 111 -23.10 12.02 29.54
CA ASP A 111 -23.26 10.62 29.16
C ASP A 111 -24.32 10.39 28.08
N ASP A 112 -25.00 11.46 27.66
CA ASP A 112 -26.08 11.36 26.70
C ASP A 112 -25.50 11.44 25.29
N GLU A 113 -25.13 10.28 24.75
CA GLU A 113 -24.87 10.10 23.31
C GLU A 113 -26.09 10.52 22.46
N ASN A 114 -27.26 10.64 23.09
CA ASN A 114 -28.52 11.09 22.50
C ASN A 114 -28.57 12.62 22.25
N CYS A 115 -27.66 13.41 22.83
CA CYS A 115 -27.70 14.88 22.83
C CYS A 115 -26.92 15.56 21.67
N ILE A 116 -26.58 14.81 20.63
CA ILE A 116 -25.60 15.26 19.63
C ILE A 116 -26.14 16.35 18.73
N LYS A 117 -27.43 16.31 18.42
CA LYS A 117 -28.09 17.37 17.69
C LYS A 117 -27.90 18.73 18.38
N ILE A 118 -28.11 18.79 19.70
CA ILE A 118 -27.90 20.01 20.50
C ILE A 118 -26.45 20.49 20.40
N LEU A 119 -25.48 19.59 20.46
CA LEU A 119 -24.06 19.94 20.30
C LEU A 119 -23.77 20.51 18.90
N PHE A 120 -24.40 19.98 17.86
CA PHE A 120 -24.21 20.46 16.49
C PHE A 120 -24.91 21.78 16.23
N GLU A 121 -26.12 21.97 16.75
CA GLU A 121 -26.83 23.25 16.71
C GLU A 121 -26.03 24.34 17.45
N GLY A 122 -25.46 24.00 18.61
CA GLY A 122 -24.58 24.91 19.35
C GLY A 122 -23.31 25.26 18.58
N MET A 123 -22.78 24.32 17.80
CA MET A 123 -21.64 24.54 16.90
C MET A 123 -21.99 25.47 15.74
N ASP A 124 -23.18 25.33 15.16
CA ASP A 124 -23.68 26.23 14.12
C ASP A 124 -23.89 27.66 14.66
N LEU A 125 -24.41 27.78 15.88
CA LEU A 125 -24.49 29.04 16.62
C LEU A 125 -23.12 29.69 16.81
N LEU A 126 -22.12 28.90 17.23
CA LEU A 126 -20.76 29.37 17.41
C LEU A 126 -20.11 29.80 16.08
N LYS A 127 -20.30 29.02 15.00
CA LYS A 127 -19.80 29.32 13.65
C LYS A 127 -20.26 30.69 13.14
N ASN A 128 -21.49 31.08 13.48
CA ASN A 128 -22.09 32.34 13.03
C ASN A 128 -21.61 33.57 13.82
N SER A 129 -20.84 33.39 14.89
CA SER A 129 -20.27 34.51 15.65
C SER A 129 -19.15 35.21 14.87
N PRO A 130 -19.11 36.56 14.85
CA PRO A 130 -18.05 37.31 14.15
C PRO A 130 -16.63 36.95 14.64
N GLU A 131 -16.47 36.74 15.94
CA GLU A 131 -15.20 36.42 16.60
C GLU A 131 -14.69 35.01 16.24
N MET A 132 -15.59 34.16 15.76
CA MET A 132 -15.30 32.78 15.34
C MET A 132 -14.85 32.66 13.89
N ARG A 133 -14.93 33.74 13.09
CA ARG A 133 -14.47 33.75 11.68
C ARG A 133 -13.02 33.30 11.49
N ARG A 134 -12.13 33.61 12.44
CA ARG A 134 -10.72 33.17 12.40
C ARG A 134 -10.54 31.65 12.51
N PHE A 135 -11.56 30.94 12.97
CA PHE A 135 -11.59 29.48 13.08
C PHE A 135 -12.40 28.84 11.94
N SER A 136 -12.60 29.53 10.81
CA SER A 136 -13.36 29.01 9.66
C SER A 136 -12.86 27.65 9.15
N ALA A 137 -11.55 27.44 9.13
CA ALA A 137 -10.95 26.15 8.78
C ALA A 137 -11.40 25.02 9.73
N PHE A 138 -11.53 25.31 11.03
CA PHE A 138 -12.08 24.39 12.01
C PHE A 138 -13.51 24.00 11.71
N PHE A 139 -14.38 24.98 11.48
CA PHE A 139 -15.76 24.68 11.13
C PHE A 139 -15.86 23.90 9.83
N GLN A 140 -15.03 24.20 8.82
CA GLN A 140 -15.02 23.46 7.57
C GLN A 140 -14.62 21.98 7.76
N SER A 141 -13.57 21.68 8.53
CA SER A 141 -13.20 20.28 8.79
C SER A 141 -14.19 19.58 9.70
N PHE A 142 -14.78 20.29 10.66
CA PHE A 142 -15.83 19.74 11.52
C PHE A 142 -17.06 19.31 10.71
N GLU A 143 -17.52 20.13 9.76
CA GLU A 143 -18.63 19.76 8.86
C GLU A 143 -18.30 18.51 8.03
N LYS A 144 -17.06 18.38 7.54
CA LYS A 144 -16.62 17.17 6.83
C LYS A 144 -16.63 15.92 7.72
N LEU A 145 -16.42 16.09 9.02
CA LEU A 145 -16.44 15.01 10.00
C LEU A 145 -17.84 14.67 10.50
N LYS A 146 -18.80 15.58 10.39
CA LYS A 146 -20.17 15.45 10.89
C LYS A 146 -20.84 14.11 10.49
N PRO A 147 -20.75 13.61 9.24
CA PRO A 147 -21.31 12.31 8.86
C PRO A 147 -20.67 11.14 9.62
N SER A 148 -19.34 11.17 9.79
CA SER A 148 -18.60 10.12 10.51
C SER A 148 -18.91 10.15 12.01
N LEU A 149 -19.19 11.32 12.58
CA LEU A 149 -19.57 11.47 13.99
C LEU A 149 -21.03 11.04 14.24
N THR A 150 -21.86 11.01 13.19
CA THR A 150 -23.29 10.68 13.28
C THR A 150 -23.65 9.25 12.93
N ALA A 151 -22.76 8.55 12.21
CA ALA A 151 -23.01 7.21 11.69
C ALA A 151 -23.36 6.14 12.74
N ASN A 152 -22.93 6.30 14.00
CA ASN A 152 -23.10 5.29 15.06
C ASN A 152 -23.99 5.76 16.21
N LEU A 153 -24.77 6.82 16.00
CA LEU A 153 -25.60 7.38 17.07
C LEU A 153 -26.95 6.70 17.08
N ALA A 154 -27.40 6.33 18.28
CA ALA A 154 -28.77 5.85 18.47
C ALA A 154 -29.78 6.95 18.10
N GLU A 155 -31.00 6.54 17.76
CA GLU A 155 -32.11 7.48 17.53
C GLU A 155 -32.28 8.42 18.74
N GLU A 156 -32.50 9.71 18.44
CA GLU A 156 -32.51 10.81 19.39
C GLU A 156 -33.50 10.56 20.54
N GLY A 157 -32.99 10.55 21.77
CA GLY A 157 -33.77 10.54 23.01
C GLY A 157 -33.98 11.94 23.57
N GLU A 158 -34.74 12.04 24.66
CA GLU A 158 -34.90 13.29 25.41
C GLU A 158 -33.53 13.78 25.91
N CYS A 159 -33.21 15.05 25.65
CA CYS A 159 -31.93 15.65 25.97
C CYS A 159 -32.14 16.87 26.86
N ASP A 160 -31.71 16.78 28.13
CA ASP A 160 -31.75 17.91 29.04
C ASP A 160 -30.64 18.91 28.72
N THR A 161 -31.04 20.17 28.47
CA THR A 161 -30.12 21.24 28.11
C THR A 161 -30.16 22.39 29.11
N GLU A 162 -29.05 23.14 29.13
CA GLU A 162 -28.92 24.36 29.89
C GLU A 162 -28.12 25.41 29.11
N ARG A 163 -28.51 26.67 29.27
CA ARG A 163 -27.80 27.79 28.64
C ARG A 163 -26.48 28.06 29.35
N ARG A 164 -25.39 27.65 28.73
CA ARG A 164 -24.03 27.82 29.24
C ARG A 164 -23.24 28.79 28.36
N ASN A 165 -22.13 29.31 28.89
CA ASN A 165 -21.19 30.10 28.10
C ASN A 165 -20.43 29.21 27.11
N VAL A 166 -19.79 29.83 26.12
CA VAL A 166 -19.00 29.13 25.10
C VAL A 166 -17.94 28.22 25.70
N LYS A 167 -17.29 28.64 26.78
CA LYS A 167 -16.21 27.87 27.42
C LYS A 167 -16.71 26.50 27.91
N ASN A 168 -17.85 26.49 28.61
CA ASN A 168 -18.49 25.27 29.10
C ASN A 168 -19.02 24.39 27.95
N PHE A 169 -19.60 25.03 26.93
CA PHE A 169 -20.04 24.33 25.72
C PHE A 169 -18.88 23.58 25.03
N ILE A 170 -17.73 24.26 24.86
CA ILE A 170 -16.54 23.67 24.23
C ILE A 170 -15.97 22.52 25.07
N GLU A 171 -16.02 22.59 26.40
CA GLU A 171 -15.60 21.47 27.27
C GLU A 171 -16.46 20.22 27.06
N LYS A 172 -17.78 20.41 26.93
CA LYS A 172 -18.71 19.33 26.65
C LYS A 172 -18.46 18.74 25.27
N LEU A 173 -18.32 19.57 24.24
CA LEU A 173 -18.01 19.13 22.88
C LEU A 173 -16.70 18.34 22.80
N ARG A 174 -15.65 18.80 23.49
CA ARG A 174 -14.36 18.09 23.56
C ARG A 174 -14.49 16.73 24.23
N THR A 175 -15.31 16.63 25.28
CA THR A 175 -15.58 15.37 25.97
C THR A 175 -16.33 14.40 25.08
N PHE A 176 -17.33 14.90 24.36
CA PHE A 176 -18.10 14.15 23.39
C PHE A 176 -17.21 13.55 22.27
N ILE A 177 -16.40 14.37 21.61
CA ILE A 177 -15.47 13.93 20.57
C ILE A 177 -14.45 12.90 21.10
N ARG A 178 -14.00 13.05 22.34
CA ARG A 178 -13.10 12.08 22.99
C ARG A 178 -13.77 10.74 23.22
N LYS A 179 -15.06 10.72 23.59
CA LYS A 179 -15.83 9.49 23.77
C LYS A 179 -15.99 8.75 22.45
N LEU A 180 -16.37 9.44 21.38
CA LEU A 180 -16.46 8.86 20.03
C LEU A 180 -15.12 8.25 19.58
N SER A 181 -14.00 8.92 19.86
CA SER A 181 -12.66 8.40 19.57
C SER A 181 -12.31 7.11 20.34
N ARG A 182 -12.92 6.89 21.51
CA ARG A 182 -12.74 5.68 22.30
C ARG A 182 -13.68 4.56 21.85
N GLY A 183 -14.93 4.88 21.48
CA GLY A 183 -15.89 3.92 20.95
C GLY A 183 -15.45 3.30 19.62
N ALA A 184 -14.78 4.06 18.75
CA ALA A 184 -14.22 3.57 17.48
C ALA A 184 -13.02 2.59 17.62
N ARG A 185 -12.74 2.08 18.83
CA ARG A 185 -11.74 1.02 19.09
C ARG A 185 -12.36 -0.36 19.38
N ALA A 186 -13.67 -0.43 19.58
CA ALA A 186 -14.38 -1.68 19.85
C ALA A 186 -14.80 -2.37 18.54
#